data_AF-A0A969XAW9-F1
#
_entry.id   AF-A0A969XAW9-F1
#
_cell.length_a   1.000
_cell.length_b   1.000
_cell.length_c   1.000
_cell.angle_alpha   90.00
_cell.angle_beta   90.00
_cell.angle_gamma   90.00
#
_symmetry.space_group_name_H-M   'P 1'
#
loop_
_entity.id
_entity.type
_entity.pdbx_description
1 polymer ?
#
loop_
_entity_poly.entity_id
_entity_poly.type
_entity_poly.pdbx_seq_one_letter_code
_entity_poly.pdbx_strand_id
1 'polypeptide(L)' 'FEYEANLFAAEYLLEDTVVRERLSKDTFFFSVAKELAVPPELLDFKFRILKRKGWQLESPIQAKSDFLKHISERSDE' A
#
# COMPACT_ATOMS: atom_id res chain seq x y z
N PHE A 1 7.16 -8.37 -14.34
CA PHE A 1 5.73 -8.71 -14.35
C PHE A 1 5.09 -8.48 -12.99
N GLU A 2 5.59 -9.11 -11.91
CA GLU A 2 4.98 -8.95 -10.57
C GLU A 2 4.96 -7.50 -10.08
N TYR A 3 6.03 -6.75 -10.32
CA TYR A 3 6.10 -5.34 -9.95
C TYR A 3 5.01 -4.49 -10.64
N GLU A 4 4.84 -4.66 -11.95
CA GLU A 4 3.82 -3.95 -12.73
C GLU A 4 2.40 -4.37 -12.33
N ALA A 5 2.20 -5.66 -12.05
CA ALA A 5 0.94 -6.18 -11.56
C ALA A 5 0.57 -5.59 -10.19
N ASN A 6 1.54 -5.47 -9.27
CA ASN A 6 1.30 -4.86 -7.96
C ASN A 6 1.03 -3.36 -8.06
N LEU A 7 1.71 -2.64 -8.96
CA LEU A 7 1.39 -1.24 -9.24
C LEU A 7 -0.03 -1.09 -9.78
N PHE A 8 -0.41 -1.94 -10.73
CA PHE A 8 -1.77 -1.94 -11.28
C PHE A 8 -2.81 -2.26 -10.20
N ALA A 9 -2.59 -3.30 -9.39
CA ALA A 9 -3.48 -3.68 -8.31
C ALA A 9 -3.61 -2.57 -7.26
N ALA A 10 -2.50 -1.92 -6.87
CA ALA A 10 -2.53 -0.81 -5.94
C ALA A 10 -3.31 0.38 -6.50
N GLU A 11 -3.14 0.71 -7.78
CA GLU A 11 -3.89 1.80 -8.41
C GLU A 11 -5.38 1.49 -8.57
N TYR A 12 -5.71 0.23 -8.87
CA TYR A 12 -7.08 -0.21 -9.08
C TYR A 12 -7.87 -0.38 -7.77
N LEU A 13 -7.25 -0.96 -6.73
CA LEU A 13 -7.92 -1.28 -5.47
C LEU A 13 -7.97 -0.11 -4.48
N LEU A 14 -6.99 0.80 -4.55
CA LEU A 14 -6.86 1.89 -3.59
C LEU A 14 -7.12 3.21 -4.29
N GLU A 15 -8.22 3.88 -3.96
CA GLU A 15 -8.51 5.21 -4.50
C GLU A 15 -7.63 6.28 -3.84
N ASP A 16 -7.06 7.20 -4.65
CA ASP A 16 -6.16 8.26 -4.16
C ASP A 16 -6.81 9.11 -3.06
N THR A 17 -8.09 9.44 -3.22
CA THR A 17 -8.88 10.28 -2.31
C THR A 17 -9.08 9.60 -0.95
N VAL A 18 -9.47 8.32 -0.97
CA VAL A 18 -9.69 7.50 0.23
C VAL A 18 -8.39 7.36 1.02
N VAL A 19 -7.28 7.01 0.35
CA VAL A 19 -5.97 6.90 1.00
C VAL A 19 -5.56 8.24 1.62
N ARG A 20 -5.83 9.37 0.95
CA ARG A 20 -5.55 10.71 1.49
C ARG A 20 -6.34 11.01 2.76
N GLU A 21 -7.65 10.79 2.73
CA GLU A 21 -8.54 11.07 3.86
C GLU A 21 -8.19 10.22 5.09
N ARG A 22 -7.67 9.01 4.85
CA ARG A 22 -7.20 8.13 5.92
C ARG A 22 -5.82 8.51 6.44
N LEU A 23 -4.98 9.19 5.68
CA LEU A 23 -3.68 9.68 6.15
C LEU A 23 -3.76 11.04 6.83
N SER A 24 -4.75 11.87 6.50
CA SER A 24 -4.89 13.22 7.09
C SER A 24 -5.33 13.24 8.55
N LYS A 25 -5.65 12.09 9.16
CA LYS A 25 -6.18 11.99 10.54
C LYS A 25 -5.10 11.66 11.59
N ASP A 26 -3.83 12.03 11.37
CA ASP A 26 -2.67 11.60 12.19
C ASP A 26 -2.51 10.07 12.30
N THR A 27 -3.08 9.34 11.34
CA THR A 27 -3.12 7.89 11.34
C THR A 27 -1.84 7.32 10.73
N PHE A 28 -1.20 6.42 11.47
CA PHE A 28 0.03 5.74 11.07
C PHE A 28 -0.21 4.76 9.90
N PHE A 29 0.78 4.63 9.02
CA PHE A 29 0.76 3.79 7.80
C PHE A 29 0.14 2.40 7.99
N PHE A 30 0.55 1.67 9.03
CA PHE A 30 0.02 0.32 9.30
C PHE A 30 -1.44 0.32 9.76
N SER A 31 -1.87 1.36 10.46
CA SER A 31 -3.27 1.54 10.85
C SER A 31 -4.14 1.80 9.63
N VAL A 32 -3.66 2.59 8.67
CA VAL A 32 -4.36 2.82 7.39
C VAL A 32 -4.43 1.53 6.57
N ALA A 33 -3.34 0.76 6.48
CA ALA A 33 -3.36 -0.55 5.80
C ALA A 33 -4.43 -1.48 6.39
N LYS A 34 -4.50 -1.55 7.73
CA LYS A 34 -5.51 -2.33 8.45
C LYS A 34 -6.94 -1.81 8.21
N GLU A 35 -7.16 -0.50 8.24
CA GLU A 35 -8.49 0.09 8.00
C GLU A 35 -8.97 -0.15 6.57
N LEU A 36 -8.06 -0.12 5.60
CA LEU A 36 -8.33 -0.42 4.20
C LEU A 36 -8.39 -1.93 3.91
N ALA A 37 -8.18 -2.78 4.93
CA ALA A 37 -8.14 -4.24 4.83
C ALA A 37 -7.19 -4.74 3.71
N VAL A 38 -6.06 -4.06 3.53
CA VAL A 38 -5.03 -4.44 2.55
C VAL A 38 -3.70 -4.75 3.22
N PRO A 39 -2.84 -5.57 2.59
CA PRO A 39 -1.48 -5.75 3.06
C PRO A 39 -0.73 -4.42 3.05
N PRO A 40 0.10 -4.13 4.07
CA PRO A 40 0.90 -2.91 4.11
C PRO A 40 1.82 -2.79 2.90
N GLU A 41 2.27 -3.90 2.32
CA GLU A 41 3.04 -3.92 1.08
C GLU A 41 2.28 -3.33 -0.09
N LEU A 42 0.98 -3.59 -0.23
CA LEU A 42 0.16 -3.02 -1.30
C LEU A 42 -0.03 -1.50 -1.12
N LEU A 43 -0.14 -1.05 0.14
CA LEU A 43 -0.20 0.37 0.46
C LEU A 43 1.13 1.08 0.14
N ASP A 44 2.28 0.43 0.33
CA ASP A 44 3.58 0.96 -0.10
C ASP A 44 3.63 1.19 -1.62
N PHE A 45 3.14 0.23 -2.41
CA PHE A 45 3.01 0.40 -3.86
C PHE A 45 2.13 1.61 -4.22
N LYS A 46 1.03 1.82 -3.48
CA LYS A 46 0.19 3.00 -3.66
C LYS A 46 0.93 4.30 -3.34
N PHE A 47 1.73 4.32 -2.28
CA PHE A 47 2.54 5.48 -1.90
C PHE A 47 3.56 5.83 -3.00
N ARG A 48 4.18 4.84 -3.63
CA ARG A 48 5.09 5.07 -4.77
C ARG A 48 4.38 5.74 -5.95
N ILE A 49 3.13 5.37 -6.22
CA ILE A 49 2.32 6.00 -7.27
C ILE A 49 1.96 7.44 -6.89
N LEU A 50 1.47 7.65 -5.66
CA LEU A 50 1.12 8.99 -5.16
C LEU A 50 2.33 9.93 -5.13
N LYS A 51 3.51 9.42 -4.76
CA LYS A 51 4.77 10.18 -4.81
C LYS A 51 5.10 10.64 -6.23
N ARG A 52 4.88 9.78 -7.23
CA ARG A 52 5.02 10.17 -8.66
C ARG A 52 3.97 11.19 -9.11
N LYS A 53 2.80 11.22 -8.48
CA LYS A 53 1.75 12.24 -8.69
C LYS A 53 2.05 13.57 -7.95
N GLY A 54 3.20 13.69 -7.27
CA GLY A 54 3.65 14.91 -6.60
C GLY A 54 3.36 14.98 -5.11
N TRP A 55 2.94 13.87 -4.49
CA TRP A 55 2.53 13.85 -3.09
C TRP A 55 3.72 13.57 -2.17
N GLN A 56 3.79 14.27 -1.05
CA GLN A 56 4.85 14.11 -0.05
C GLN A 56 4.45 13.02 0.96
N LEU A 57 4.57 11.76 0.52
CA LEU A 57 4.28 10.58 1.34
C LEU A 57 5.53 9.71 1.45
N GLU A 58 5.87 9.31 2.67
CA GLU A 58 6.93 8.35 2.93
C GLU A 58 6.34 7.09 3.55
N SER A 59 6.67 5.95 2.94
CA SER A 59 6.31 4.64 3.46
C SER A 59 7.38 4.18 4.45
N PRO A 60 7.02 3.64 5.62
CA PRO A 60 7.98 3.12 6.58
C PRO A 60 8.61 1.80 6.14
N ILE A 61 8.13 1.21 5.04
CA ILE A 61 8.61 -0.05 4.48
C ILE A 61 8.96 0.11 3.01
N GLN A 62 9.82 -0.78 2.51
CA GLN A 62 10.06 -0.90 1.08
C GLN A 62 9.65 -2.32 0.64
N ALA A 63 8.42 -2.45 0.14
CA ALA A 63 7.89 -3.73 -0.28
C ALA A 63 8.66 -4.29 -1.49
N LYS A 64 8.93 -5.60 -1.45
CA LYS A 64 9.43 -6.36 -2.61
C LYS A 64 8.27 -6.76 -3.50
N SER A 65 8.55 -6.96 -4.80
CA SER A 65 7.55 -7.33 -5.79
C SER A 65 6.93 -8.72 -5.58
N ASP A 66 7.63 -9.60 -4.86
CA ASP A 66 7.22 -10.98 -4.58
C ASP A 66 6.40 -11.13 -3.28
N PHE A 67 5.98 -10.03 -2.63
CA PHE A 67 5.32 -10.08 -1.32
C PHE A 67 4.07 -10.97 -1.28
N LEU A 68 3.33 -11.06 -2.40
CA LEU A 68 2.15 -11.92 -2.50
C LEU A 68 2.47 -13.41 -2.39
N LYS A 69 3.71 -13.84 -2.68
CA LYS A 69 4.11 -15.26 -2.54
C LYS A 69 4.20 -15.70 -1.09
N HIS A 70 4.44 -14.76 -0.18
CA HIS A 70 4.65 -15.02 1.25
C HIS A 70 3.41 -14.68 2.10
N ILE A 71 2.30 -14.32 1.46
CA ILE A 71 1.10 -13.87 2.19
C ILE A 71 0.35 -15.05 2.83
N SER A 72 0.35 -16.21 2.17
CA SER A 72 -0.24 -17.44 2.71
C SER A 72 0.52 -17.96 3.93
N GLU A 73 1.82 -17.69 4.02
CA GLU A 73 2.67 -18.13 5.13
C GLU A 73 2.45 -17.31 6.42
N ARG A 74 1.80 -16.14 6.33
CA ARG A 74 1.49 -15.25 7.47
C ARG A 74 0.06 -15.37 7.99
N SER A 75 -0.79 -16.16 7.35
CA SER A 75 -2.21 -16.25 7.72
C SER A 75 -2.48 -17.22 8.88
N ASP A 76 -1.44 -17.88 9.39
CA ASP A 76 -1.51 -18.94 10.41
C ASP A 76 -1.07 -18.50 11.84
N GLU A 77 -0.92 -17.20 12.10
CA GLU A 77 -0.67 -16.62 13.45
C GLU A 77 -1.84 -15.74 13.92
#